data_AF-Q4RDX7-F1
#
_entry.id   AF-Q4RDX7-F1
#
_cell.length_a   1.000
_cell.length_b   1.000
_cell.length_c   1.000
_cell.angle_alpha   90.00
_cell.angle_beta   90.00
_cell.angle_gamma   90.00
#
_symmetry.space_group_name_H-M   'P 1'
#
loop_
_entity.id
_entity.type
_entity.pdbx_description
1 polymer ?
#
loop_
_entity_poly.entity_id
_entity_poly.type
_entity_poly.pdbx_seq_one_letter_code
_entity_poly.pdbx_strand_id
1 'polypeptide(L)'
;TLIPILHQKAKRGTPHQAKQAIHCIHAIFNNKEVQLAQIFEPLSRSLNADVPEQLITPLVSLGHISMLAPDQFASPMKSIVANFIVKDLLMNDRVC
;
A
#
# COMPACT_ATOMS: atom_id res chain seq x y z
N THR A 1 7.15 20.66 6.07
CA THR A 1 8.06 19.49 6.02
C THR A 1 7.66 18.59 4.86
N LEU A 2 8.56 17.76 4.32
CA LEU A 2 8.30 16.92 3.13
C LEU A 2 7.42 15.69 3.43
N ILE A 3 7.47 15.17 4.67
CA ILE A 3 6.76 13.96 5.10
C ILE A 3 5.24 14.00 4.82
N PRO A 4 4.48 15.05 5.20
CA PRO A 4 3.02 15.07 4.98
C PRO A 4 2.64 14.99 3.50
N ILE A 5 3.43 15.60 2.61
CA ILE A 5 3.22 15.56 1.17
C ILE A 5 3.41 14.13 0.65
N LEU A 6 4.50 13.47 1.06
CA LEU A 6 4.78 12.10 0.63
C LEU A 6 3.71 11.13 1.15
N HIS A 7 3.23 11.30 2.39
CA HIS A 7 2.11 10.53 2.93
C HIS A 7 0.83 10.73 2.13
N GLN A 8 0.49 11.98 1.80
CA GLN A 8 -0.68 12.28 0.98
C GLN A 8 -0.56 11.64 -0.41
N LYS A 9 0.62 11.71 -1.04
CA LYS A 9 0.87 11.13 -2.37
C LYS A 9 0.84 9.60 -2.35
N ALA A 10 1.36 8.96 -1.30
CA ALA A 10 1.26 7.52 -1.11
C ALA A 10 -0.20 7.07 -0.91
N LYS A 11 -1.01 7.83 -0.15
CA LYS A 11 -2.39 7.41 0.18
C LYS A 11 -3.42 7.78 -0.88
N ARG A 12 -3.26 8.91 -1.57
CA ARG A 12 -4.29 9.52 -2.43
C ARG A 12 -3.76 10.06 -3.75
N GLY A 13 -2.48 9.88 -4.05
CA GLY A 13 -1.90 10.32 -5.31
C GLY A 13 -2.30 9.42 -6.48
N THR A 14 -1.81 9.77 -7.67
CA THR A 14 -1.83 8.83 -8.80
C THR A 14 -0.94 7.61 -8.49
N PRO A 15 -1.15 6.46 -9.13
CA PRO A 15 -0.29 5.28 -8.93
C PRO A 15 1.20 5.59 -9.08
N HIS A 16 1.56 6.40 -10.07
CA HIS A 16 2.94 6.86 -10.28
C HIS A 16 3.47 7.70 -9.11
N GLN A 17 2.67 8.65 -8.60
CA GLN A 17 3.04 9.48 -7.45
C GLN A 17 3.18 8.64 -6.18
N ALA A 18 2.31 7.65 -5.99
CA ALA A 18 2.34 6.77 -4.83
C ALA A 18 3.61 5.92 -4.80
N LYS A 19 3.97 5.28 -5.93
CA LYS A 19 5.26 4.59 -6.09
C LYS A 19 6.42 5.51 -5.71
N GLN A 20 6.51 6.68 -6.34
CA GLN A 20 7.63 7.57 -6.12
C GLN A 20 7.69 8.06 -4.67
N ALA A 21 6.54 8.32 -4.05
CA ALA A 21 6.48 8.76 -2.65
C ALA A 21 7.03 7.69 -1.69
N ILE A 22 6.69 6.42 -1.89
CA ILE A 22 7.20 5.31 -1.08
C ILE A 22 8.73 5.18 -1.21
N HIS A 23 9.26 5.26 -2.44
CA HIS A 23 10.69 5.22 -2.69
C HIS A 23 11.43 6.42 -2.08
N CYS A 24 10.87 7.63 -2.19
CA CYS A 24 11.42 8.82 -1.53
C CYS A 24 11.45 8.68 -0.01
N ILE A 25 10.39 8.14 0.60
CA ILE A 25 10.34 7.89 2.05
C ILE A 25 11.47 6.94 2.46
N HIS A 26 11.63 5.85 1.71
CA HIS A 26 12.65 4.84 1.98
C HIS A 26 14.08 5.38 1.82
N ALA A 27 14.33 6.21 0.80
CA ALA A 27 15.66 6.71 0.47
C ALA A 27 16.12 7.89 1.33
N ILE A 28 15.21 8.77 1.75
CA ILE A 28 15.55 10.07 2.35
C ILE A 28 15.52 10.05 3.89
N PHE A 29 14.64 9.25 4.50
CA PHE A 29 14.38 9.33 5.93
C PHE A 29 15.00 8.17 6.71
N ASN A 30 15.73 8.49 7.78
CA ASN A 30 16.30 7.48 8.67
C ASN A 30 15.22 6.66 9.40
N ASN A 31 14.10 7.30 9.77
CA ASN A 31 12.95 6.66 10.43
C ASN A 31 11.93 6.05 9.44
N LYS A 32 12.39 5.63 8.24
CA LYS A 32 11.55 5.10 7.16
C LYS A 32 10.56 4.02 7.62
N GLU A 33 10.98 3.11 8.48
CA GLU A 33 10.14 2.01 8.98
C GLU A 33 8.86 2.50 9.67
N VAL A 34 8.97 3.55 10.48
CA VAL A 34 7.83 4.17 11.16
C VAL A 34 6.93 4.89 10.15
N GLN A 35 7.52 5.57 9.17
CA GLN A 35 6.78 6.30 8.14
C GLN A 35 5.99 5.35 7.22
N LEU A 36 6.60 4.23 6.82
CA LEU A 36 5.96 3.21 6.01
C LEU A 36 4.82 2.53 6.78
N ALA A 37 4.99 2.25 8.08
CA ALA A 37 3.92 1.68 8.92
C ALA A 37 2.69 2.61 9.00
N GLN A 38 2.91 3.92 9.18
CA GLN A 38 1.85 4.93 9.19
C GLN A 38 1.09 5.09 7.87
N ILE A 39 1.65 4.55 6.77
CA ILE A 39 0.99 4.46 5.47
C ILE A 39 0.32 3.10 5.29
N PHE A 40 1.01 2.02 5.65
CA PHE A 40 0.55 0.65 5.48
C PHE A 40 -0.75 0.36 6.24
N GLU A 41 -0.81 0.69 7.53
CA GLU A 41 -1.95 0.36 8.39
C GLU A 41 -3.29 0.94 7.93
N PRO A 42 -3.41 2.23 7.57
CA PRO A 42 -4.69 2.74 7.06
C PRO A 42 -5.04 2.18 5.69
N LEU A 43 -4.05 1.97 4.81
CA LEU A 43 -4.30 1.44 3.46
C LEU A 43 -4.77 -0.02 3.48
N SER A 44 -4.12 -0.86 4.30
CA SER A 44 -4.52 -2.26 4.46
C SER A 44 -5.95 -2.41 5.00
N ARG A 45 -6.37 -1.51 5.90
CA ARG A 45 -7.74 -1.48 6.45
C ARG A 45 -8.78 -0.90 5.48
N SER A 46 -8.37 -0.07 4.54
CA SER A 46 -9.28 0.56 3.57
C SER A 46 -9.46 -0.24 2.28
N LEU A 47 -8.81 -1.41 2.15
CA LEU A 47 -8.99 -2.27 0.99
C LEU A 47 -10.44 -2.76 0.94
N ASN A 48 -11.13 -2.41 -0.14
CA ASN A 48 -12.51 -2.80 -0.37
C ASN A 48 -12.64 -3.34 -1.80
N ALA A 49 -12.93 -4.63 -1.92
CA ALA A 49 -13.07 -5.27 -3.21
C ALA A 49 -14.25 -4.66 -3.98
N ASP A 50 -15.31 -4.20 -3.31
CA ASP A 50 -16.56 -3.68 -3.91
C ASP A 50 -16.38 -2.37 -4.67
N VAL A 51 -15.23 -1.71 -4.54
CA VAL A 51 -14.92 -0.45 -5.25
C VAL A 51 -13.55 -0.58 -5.94
N PRO A 52 -13.43 -1.40 -7.00
CA PRO A 52 -12.14 -1.76 -7.60
C PRO A 52 -11.33 -0.57 -8.10
N GLU A 53 -11.99 0.49 -8.57
CA GLU A 53 -11.36 1.71 -9.06
C GLU A 53 -10.55 2.45 -7.97
N GLN A 54 -10.88 2.23 -6.69
CA GLN A 54 -10.15 2.82 -5.56
C GLN A 54 -8.97 1.97 -5.10
N LEU A 55 -8.78 0.76 -5.64
CA LEU A 55 -7.74 -0.17 -5.19
C LEU A 55 -6.36 0.11 -5.79
N ILE A 56 -6.29 0.75 -6.97
CA ILE A 56 -5.04 0.85 -7.73
C ILE A 56 -3.93 1.54 -6.91
N THR A 57 -4.18 2.74 -6.39
CA THR A 57 -3.18 3.49 -5.62
C THR A 57 -2.80 2.78 -4.30
N PRO A 58 -3.74 2.33 -3.45
CA PRO A 58 -3.43 1.56 -2.25
C PRO A 58 -2.58 0.32 -2.53
N LEU A 59 -2.93 -0.48 -3.54
CA LEU A 59 -2.19 -1.70 -3.88
C LEU A 59 -0.78 -1.40 -4.38
N VAL A 60 -0.59 -0.33 -5.15
CA VAL A 60 0.76 0.11 -5.57
C VAL A 60 1.61 0.50 -4.36
N SER A 61 1.06 1.26 -3.41
CA SER A 61 1.80 1.59 -2.19
C SER A 61 2.13 0.38 -1.35
N LEU A 62 1.17 -0.50 -1.08
CA LEU A 62 1.37 -1.72 -0.29
C LEU A 62 2.39 -2.67 -0.94
N GLY A 63 2.35 -2.82 -2.27
CA GLY A 63 3.31 -3.63 -3.02
C GLY A 63 4.73 -3.09 -2.92
N HIS A 64 4.93 -1.78 -3.11
CA HIS A 64 6.27 -1.20 -2.99
C HIS A 64 6.79 -1.16 -1.55
N ILE A 65 5.92 -0.98 -0.54
CA ILE A 65 6.31 -1.14 0.86
C ILE A 65 6.85 -2.55 1.10
N SER A 66 6.14 -3.57 0.61
CA SER A 66 6.54 -4.97 0.78
C SER A 66 7.82 -5.31 0.04
N MET A 67 8.07 -4.67 -1.10
CA MET A 67 9.31 -4.82 -1.86
C MET A 67 10.53 -4.20 -1.14
N LEU A 68 10.35 -3.04 -0.49
CA LEU A 68 11.45 -2.28 0.12
C LEU A 68 11.70 -2.63 1.59
N ALA A 69 10.72 -3.21 2.28
CA ALA A 69 10.80 -3.61 3.69
C ALA A 69 10.12 -4.97 3.93
N PRO A 70 10.57 -6.04 3.23
CA PRO A 70 9.91 -7.35 3.27
C PRO A 70 9.84 -7.92 4.69
N ASP A 71 10.92 -7.81 5.47
CA ASP A 71 11.00 -8.39 6.81
C ASP A 71 10.02 -7.71 7.79
N GLN A 72 9.82 -6.41 7.65
CA GLN A 72 8.91 -5.64 8.52
C GLN A 72 7.44 -5.96 8.24
N PHE A 73 7.08 -6.21 6.98
CA PHE A 73 5.69 -6.35 6.54
C PHE A 73 5.31 -7.77 6.07
N ALA A 74 6.18 -8.76 6.22
CA ALA A 74 5.97 -10.13 5.75
C ALA A 74 4.66 -10.74 6.26
N SER A 75 4.43 -10.70 7.58
CA SER A 75 3.22 -11.25 8.21
C SER A 75 1.94 -10.54 7.77
N PRO A 76 1.81 -9.20 7.88
CA PRO A 76 0.58 -8.52 7.46
C PRO A 76 0.36 -8.63 5.94
N MET A 77 1.41 -8.60 5.12
CA MET A 77 1.27 -8.78 3.67
C MET A 77 0.80 -10.20 3.31
N LYS A 78 1.31 -11.24 4.00
CA LYS A 78 0.81 -12.61 3.84
C LYS A 78 -0.69 -12.70 4.08
N SER A 79 -1.20 -12.01 5.11
CA SER A 79 -2.63 -11.94 5.41
C SER A 79 -3.42 -11.21 4.31
N ILE A 80 -2.92 -10.06 3.83
CA ILE A 80 -3.56 -9.31 2.74
C ILE A 80 -3.64 -10.16 1.46
N VAL A 81 -2.55 -10.84 1.09
CA VAL A 81 -2.53 -11.70 -0.10
C VAL A 81 -3.54 -12.83 0.01
N ALA A 82 -3.54 -13.57 1.13
CA ALA A 82 -4.41 -14.73 1.29
C ALA A 82 -5.89 -14.34 1.38
N ASN A 83 -6.22 -13.34 2.20
CA ASN A 83 -7.61 -13.02 2.52
C ASN A 83 -8.21 -12.04 1.53
N PHE A 84 -7.49 -10.97 1.18
CA PHE A 84 -8.05 -9.94 0.30
C PHE A 84 -7.75 -10.20 -1.18
N ILE A 85 -6.49 -10.39 -1.55
CA ILE A 85 -6.11 -10.49 -2.98
C ILE A 85 -6.65 -11.79 -3.58
N VAL A 86 -6.33 -12.94 -2.98
CA VAL A 86 -6.74 -14.24 -3.54
C VAL A 86 -8.23 -14.44 -3.33
N LYS A 87 -8.69 -14.49 -2.08
CA LYS A 87 -10.07 -14.85 -1.77
C LYS A 87 -11.08 -13.77 -2.19
N ASP A 88 -10.93 -12.54 -1.70
CA ASP A 88 -11.99 -11.53 -1.87
C ASP A 88 -11.95 -10.82 -3.24
N LEU A 89 -10.78 -10.67 -3.85
CA LEU A 89 -10.61 -9.92 -5.10
C LEU A 89 -10.57 -10.82 -6.34
N LEU A 90 -9.74 -11.87 -6.34
CA LEU A 90 -9.51 -12.69 -7.54
C LEU A 90 -10.46 -13.89 -7.66
N MET A 91 -10.81 -14.54 -6.56
CA MET A 91 -11.69 -15.72 -6.55
C MET A 91 -13.19 -15.37 -6.54
N ASN A 92 -13.54 -14.10 -6.33
CA ASN A 92 -14.89 -13.64 -6.56
C ASN A 92 -15.06 -13.37 -8.05
N ASP A 93 -15.72 -14.30 -8.76
CA ASP A 93 -16.16 -14.15 -10.14
C ASP A 93 -17.18 -13.00 -10.25
N ARG A 94 -16.66 -11.78 -10.34
CA ARG A 94 -17.43 -10.56 -10.61
C ARG A 94 -17.63 -10.47 -12.12
N VAL A 95 -18.43 -11.39 -12.66
CA VAL A 95 -18.86 -11.33 -14.05
C VAL A 95 -19.83 -10.16 -14.18
N CYS A 96 -19.43 -9.22 -15.04
CA CYS A 96 -20.09 -8.05 -15.62
C CYS A 96 -21.59 -7.86 -15.36
#